data_AF-A0A4Y8C7P8-F1
#
_entry.id   AF-A0A4Y8C7P8-F1
#
_cell.length_a   1.000
_cell.length_b   1.000
_cell.length_c   1.000
_cell.angle_alpha   90.00
_cell.angle_beta   90.00
_cell.angle_gamma   90.00
#
_symmetry.space_group_name_H-M   'P 1'
#
loop_
_entity.id
_entity.type
_entity.pdbx_description
1 polymer ?
#
loop_
_entity_poly.entity_id
_entity_poly.type
_entity_poly.pdbx_seq_one_letter_code
_entity_poly.pdbx_strand_id
1 'polypeptide(L)'
;PKVMSAVMSLIKTKDFDELCEIENFKNFLKDCFKAPRKQLLGNLKTYKAKVLEVLSTLGLKENIRPHEICVDSYLKIYDKLKDEYGRKQRDK
;
A
#
# COMPACT_ATOMS: atom_id res chain seq x y z
N PRO A 1 28.98 13.89 -14.56
CA PRO A 1 28.53 12.68 -13.83
C PRO A 1 28.09 11.56 -14.79
N LYS A 2 28.16 10.29 -14.38
CA LYS A 2 27.75 9.12 -15.20
C LYS A 2 26.22 8.90 -15.20
N VAL A 3 25.49 9.68 -14.40
CA VAL A 3 24.04 9.67 -14.29
C VAL A 3 23.49 11.04 -14.63
N MET A 4 22.25 11.07 -15.15
CA MET A 4 21.52 12.29 -15.44
C MET A 4 20.96 12.89 -14.15
N SER A 5 21.01 14.21 -14.05
CA SER A 5 20.35 14.96 -12.99
C SER A 5 18.96 15.41 -13.46
N ALA A 6 18.01 15.48 -12.53
CA ALA A 6 16.68 16.03 -12.75
C ALA A 6 16.33 17.01 -11.63
N VAL A 7 15.56 18.04 -11.96
CA VAL A 7 14.97 18.96 -10.98
C VAL A 7 13.50 18.58 -10.82
N MET A 8 13.07 18.33 -9.58
CA MET A 8 11.68 18.01 -9.25
C MET A 8 11.11 19.07 -8.31
N SER A 9 9.84 19.42 -8.54
CA SER A 9 9.03 20.22 -7.62
C SER A 9 7.95 19.33 -7.02
N LEU A 10 7.75 19.45 -5.71
CA LEU A 10 6.73 18.72 -4.96
C LEU A 10 5.81 19.75 -4.30
N ILE A 11 4.55 19.77 -4.74
CA ILE A 11 3.52 20.67 -4.22
C ILE A 11 2.48 19.81 -3.52
N LYS A 12 2.23 20.10 -2.24
CA LYS A 12 1.20 19.41 -1.44
C LYS A 12 -0.18 19.87 -1.89
N THR A 13 -1.05 18.94 -2.26
CA THR A 13 -2.41 19.23 -2.74
C THR A 13 -3.50 18.93 -1.72
N LYS A 14 -3.21 18.12 -0.70
CA LYS A 14 -4.14 17.69 0.37
C LYS A 14 -3.41 17.41 1.66
N ASP A 15 -4.12 17.48 2.78
CA ASP A 15 -3.62 17.02 4.06
C ASP A 15 -3.72 15.49 4.20
N PHE A 16 -2.73 14.88 4.86
CA PHE A 16 -2.66 13.43 4.99
C PHE A 16 -3.71 12.88 5.95
N ASP A 17 -4.08 13.67 6.97
CA ASP A 17 -5.08 13.31 7.96
C ASP A 17 -6.47 13.13 7.34
N GLU A 18 -6.71 13.73 6.17
CA GLU A 18 -7.94 13.54 5.38
C GLU A 18 -7.95 12.20 4.61
N LEU A 19 -6.78 11.58 4.38
CA LEU A 19 -6.62 10.40 3.54
C LEU A 19 -6.54 9.12 4.36
N CYS A 20 -5.70 9.10 5.40
CA CYS A 20 -5.47 7.93 6.23
C CYS A 20 -4.64 8.26 7.48
N GLU A 21 -4.69 7.39 8.48
CA GLU A 21 -3.74 7.45 9.59
C GLU A 21 -2.32 7.09 9.11
N ILE A 22 -1.45 8.11 9.03
CA ILE A 22 -0.17 8.05 8.32
C ILE A 22 0.75 6.91 8.80
N GLU A 23 0.86 6.66 10.10
CA GLU A 23 1.81 5.67 10.62
C GLU A 23 1.34 4.24 10.37
N ASN A 24 0.04 3.98 10.50
CA ASN A 24 -0.54 2.69 10.16
C ASN A 24 -0.46 2.44 8.64
N PHE A 25 -0.72 3.46 7.83
CA PHE A 25 -0.60 3.37 6.38
C PHE A 25 0.86 3.11 5.95
N LYS A 26 1.83 3.78 6.56
CA LYS A 26 3.26 3.55 6.32
C LYS A 26 3.69 2.13 6.67
N ASN A 27 3.21 1.59 7.79
CA ASN A 27 3.48 0.19 8.16
C ASN A 27 2.85 -0.79 7.16
N PHE A 28 1.63 -0.52 6.71
CA PHE A 28 1.00 -1.25 5.62
C PHE A 28 1.82 -1.22 4.33
N LEU A 29 2.30 -0.04 3.90
CA LEU A 29 3.14 0.08 2.70
C LEU A 29 4.46 -0.68 2.86
N LYS A 30 5.10 -0.65 4.04
CA LYS A 30 6.30 -1.45 4.30
C LYS A 30 6.04 -2.95 4.09
N ASP A 31 4.90 -3.46 4.55
CA ASP A 31 4.53 -4.85 4.33
C ASP A 31 4.26 -5.13 2.85
N CYS A 32 3.54 -4.24 2.15
CA CYS A 32 3.26 -4.37 0.72
C CYS A 32 4.55 -4.49 -0.11
N PHE A 33 5.56 -3.69 0.20
CA PHE A 33 6.82 -3.62 -0.54
C PHE A 33 7.97 -4.45 0.07
N LYS A 34 7.70 -5.28 1.08
CA LYS A 34 8.72 -6.09 1.78
C LYS A 34 9.55 -6.98 0.83
N ALA A 35 8.91 -7.55 -0.19
CA ALA A 35 9.59 -8.23 -1.28
C ALA A 35 9.05 -7.72 -2.64
N PRO A 36 9.66 -6.69 -3.25
CA PRO A 36 9.09 -5.98 -4.41
C PRO A 36 8.90 -6.82 -5.67
N ARG A 37 9.66 -7.92 -5.79
CA ARG A 37 9.54 -8.85 -6.93
C ARG A 37 8.49 -9.94 -6.72
N LYS A 38 7.99 -10.13 -5.48
CA LYS A 38 6.90 -11.06 -5.18
C LYS A 38 5.55 -10.40 -5.47
N GLN A 39 4.53 -11.24 -5.67
CA GLN A 39 3.14 -10.79 -5.79
C GLN A 39 2.70 -10.10 -4.50
N LEU A 40 1.81 -9.12 -4.60
CA LEU A 40 1.27 -8.39 -3.46
C LEU A 40 0.63 -9.35 -2.43
N LEU A 41 -0.16 -10.32 -2.89
CA LEU A 41 -0.75 -11.37 -2.03
C LEU A 41 0.31 -12.22 -1.31
N GLY A 42 1.48 -12.38 -1.92
CA GLY A 42 2.62 -13.07 -1.33
C GLY A 42 3.32 -12.26 -0.23
N ASN A 43 3.15 -10.94 -0.23
CA ASN A 43 3.65 -10.06 0.82
C ASN A 43 2.61 -9.88 1.95
N LEU A 44 1.32 -9.79 1.58
CA LEU A 44 0.19 -9.64 2.51
C LEU A 44 -0.50 -10.97 2.83
N LYS A 45 0.26 -12.06 3.00
CA LYS A 45 -0.28 -13.43 3.17
C LYS A 45 -1.30 -13.55 4.31
N THR A 46 -1.04 -12.88 5.43
CA THR A 46 -1.92 -12.87 6.61
C THR A 46 -3.32 -12.35 6.27
N TYR A 47 -3.42 -11.44 5.30
CA TYR A 47 -4.68 -10.78 4.92
C TYR A 47 -5.15 -11.19 3.53
N LYS A 48 -4.68 -12.34 3.02
CA LYS A 48 -4.89 -12.78 1.63
C LYS A 48 -6.36 -12.69 1.19
N ALA A 49 -7.30 -13.16 2.01
CA ALA A 49 -8.72 -13.16 1.68
C ALA A 49 -9.29 -11.75 1.46
N LYS A 50 -9.02 -10.82 2.39
CA LYS A 50 -9.45 -9.41 2.29
C LYS A 50 -8.81 -8.70 1.09
N VAL A 51 -7.52 -8.95 0.84
CA VAL A 51 -6.82 -8.34 -0.30
C VAL A 51 -7.37 -8.87 -1.62
N LEU A 52 -7.67 -10.17 -1.70
CA LEU A 52 -8.23 -10.79 -2.91
C LEU A 52 -9.62 -10.22 -3.25
N GLU A 53 -10.47 -10.01 -2.25
CA GLU A 53 -11.78 -9.35 -2.41
C GLU A 53 -11.63 -7.95 -3.02
N VAL A 54 -10.69 -7.14 -2.51
CA VAL A 54 -10.44 -5.79 -3.02
C VAL A 54 -9.87 -5.82 -4.43
N LEU A 55 -8.90 -6.70 -4.71
CA LEU A 55 -8.34 -6.84 -6.06
C LEU A 55 -9.43 -7.24 -7.07
N SER A 56 -10.30 -8.19 -6.72
CA SER A 56 -11.43 -8.60 -7.55
C SER A 56 -12.40 -7.45 -7.80
N THR A 57 -12.75 -6.69 -6.75
CA THR A 57 -13.63 -5.51 -6.86
C THR A 57 -13.03 -4.41 -7.75
N LEU A 58 -11.71 -4.27 -7.77
CA LEU A 58 -10.98 -3.32 -8.61
C LEU A 58 -10.68 -3.85 -10.02
N GLY A 59 -11.05 -5.09 -10.35
CA GLY A 59 -10.73 -5.72 -11.63
C GLY A 59 -9.22 -6.00 -11.81
N LEU A 60 -8.46 -6.08 -10.72
CA LEU A 60 -7.03 -6.32 -10.73
C LEU A 60 -6.71 -7.81 -10.66
N LYS A 61 -5.61 -8.21 -11.31
CA LYS A 61 -5.14 -9.60 -11.31
C LYS A 61 -4.57 -10.00 -9.95
N GLU A 62 -4.75 -11.25 -9.56
CA GLU A 62 -4.22 -11.79 -8.30
C GLU A 62 -2.68 -11.83 -8.26
N ASN A 63 -2.06 -11.99 -9.42
CA ASN A 63 -0.61 -12.10 -9.57
C ASN A 63 0.12 -10.74 -9.65
N ILE A 64 -0.58 -9.65 -9.35
CA ILE A 64 -0.04 -8.30 -9.43
C ILE A 64 1.08 -8.07 -8.41
N ARG A 65 2.12 -7.36 -8.83
CA ARG A 65 3.25 -6.96 -7.99
C ARG A 65 3.01 -5.56 -7.40
N PRO A 66 3.64 -5.23 -6.26
CA PRO A 66 3.42 -3.94 -5.61
C PRO A 66 3.64 -2.70 -6.49
N HIS A 67 4.61 -2.72 -7.41
CA HIS A 67 4.90 -1.58 -8.28
C HIS A 67 3.93 -1.43 -9.46
N GLU A 68 3.06 -2.41 -9.72
CA GLU A 68 2.10 -2.39 -10.83
C GLU A 68 0.76 -1.75 -10.42
N ILE A 69 0.65 -1.26 -9.19
CA ILE A 69 -0.58 -0.75 -8.58
C ILE A 69 -0.45 0.75 -8.31
N CYS A 70 -1.50 1.51 -8.60
CA CYS A 70 -1.56 2.94 -8.32
C CYS A 70 -1.84 3.25 -6.84
N VAL A 71 -1.52 4.46 -6.41
CA VAL A 71 -1.71 4.93 -5.02
C VAL A 71 -3.17 4.82 -4.58
N ASP A 72 -4.14 5.15 -5.43
CA ASP A 72 -5.56 5.07 -5.09
C ASP A 72 -6.01 3.64 -4.76
N SER A 73 -5.46 2.65 -5.45
CA SER A 73 -5.73 1.24 -5.15
C SER A 73 -5.15 0.84 -3.80
N TYR A 74 -3.97 1.36 -3.42
CA TYR A 74 -3.42 1.14 -2.09
C TYR A 74 -4.28 1.74 -0.98
N LEU A 75 -4.84 2.93 -1.19
CA LEU A 75 -5.76 3.54 -0.22
C LEU A 75 -7.01 2.68 -0.02
N LYS A 76 -7.58 2.14 -1.10
CA LYS A 76 -8.74 1.23 -1.02
C LYS A 76 -8.42 -0.11 -0.34
N ILE A 77 -7.25 -0.68 -0.61
CA ILE A 77 -6.79 -1.91 0.07
C ILE A 77 -6.59 -1.62 1.56
N TYR A 78 -5.96 -0.50 1.88
CA TYR A 78 -5.73 -0.08 3.26
C TYR A 78 -7.03 0.15 4.03
N ASP A 79 -8.04 0.78 3.42
CA ASP A 79 -9.33 1.03 4.08
C ASP A 79 -10.01 -0.27 4.58
N LYS A 80 -9.82 -1.38 3.85
CA LYS A 80 -10.29 -2.73 4.25
C LYS A 80 -9.41 -3.42 5.29
N LEU A 81 -8.19 -2.97 5.49
CA LEU A 81 -7.21 -3.55 6.42
C LEU A 81 -6.89 -2.68 7.63
N LYS A 82 -7.37 -1.42 7.66
CA LYS A 82 -7.01 -0.42 8.67
C LYS A 82 -7.21 -0.92 10.11
N ASP A 83 -8.27 -1.68 10.36
CA ASP A 83 -8.57 -2.22 11.69
C ASP A 83 -7.50 -3.20 12.19
N GLU A 84 -6.90 -3.98 11.28
CA GLU A 84 -5.83 -4.94 11.60
C GLU A 84 -4.51 -4.21 11.90
N TYR A 85 -4.23 -3.14 11.16
CA TYR A 85 -3.03 -2.33 11.34
C TYR A 85 -3.11 -1.43 12.59
N GLY A 86 -4.30 -0.91 12.91
CA GLY A 86 -4.55 -0.15 14.14
C GLY A 86 -4.45 -0.99 15.41
N ARG A 87 -4.88 -2.27 15.37
CA ARG A 87 -4.73 -3.20 16.51
C ARG A 87 -3.29 -3.57 16.79
N LYS A 88 -2.50 -3.84 15.73
CA LYS A 88 -1.06 -4.20 15.85
C LYS A 88 -0.20 -3.16 16.57
N GLN A 89 -0.59 -1.88 16.59
CA GLN A 89 0.15 -0.85 17.33
C GLN A 89 -0.18 -0.81 18.83
N ARG A 90 -1.30 -1.40 19.28
CA ARG A 90 -1.66 -1.43 20.71
C ARG A 90 -0.96 -2.56 21.48
N ASP A 91 -0.52 -3.60 20.77
CA ASP A 91 0.13 -4.79 21.33
C ASP A 91 1.67 -4.67 21.38
N LYS A 92 2.23 -3.49 21.06
CA LYS A 92 3.67 -3.18 21.08
C LYS A 92 3.96 -2.08 22.09
#